data_AF-A0A2U2DGG2-F1
#
_entry.id   AF-A0A2U2DGG2-F1
#
_cell.length_a   1.000
_cell.length_b   1.000
_cell.length_c   1.000
_cell.angle_alpha   90.00
_cell.angle_beta   90.00
_cell.angle_gamma   90.00
#
_symmetry.space_group_name_H-M   'P 1'
#
loop_
_entity.id
_entity.type
_entity.pdbx_description
1 polymer ?
#
loop_
_entity_poly.entity_id
_entity_poly.type
_entity_poly.pdbx_seq_one_letter_code
_entity_poly.pdbx_strand_id
1 'polypeptide(L)'
;MDTSMRIRSARPVHFAPSPRGFRTLAKFNIQINDDVMVCDCTLVQAPDGRIILYGPGREGNTLSCSPETRREIVEMALAAVELKNERAAAA
;
A
#
# COMPACT_ATOMS: atom_id res chain seq x y z
N MET A 1 -12.68 21.27 7.50
CA MET A 1 -12.58 20.08 6.64
C MET A 1 -11.46 19.24 7.19
N ASP A 2 -11.72 17.97 7.48
CA ASP A 2 -10.69 17.03 7.89
C ASP A 2 -9.86 16.72 6.64
N THR A 3 -8.65 17.26 6.59
CA THR A 3 -7.74 17.17 5.42
C THR A 3 -6.78 15.98 5.53
N SER A 4 -7.03 15.03 6.45
CA SER A 4 -6.10 13.93 6.69
C SER A 4 -6.25 12.80 5.67
N MET A 5 -5.13 12.44 5.03
CA MET A 5 -5.03 11.27 4.16
C MET A 5 -5.25 9.99 4.97
N ARG A 6 -5.91 8.98 4.38
CA ARG A 6 -6.23 7.71 5.05
C ARG A 6 -6.02 6.50 4.16
N ILE A 7 -5.57 5.40 4.75
CA ILE A 7 -5.56 4.09 4.11
C ILE A 7 -6.91 3.39 4.33
N ARG A 8 -7.51 2.92 3.24
CA ARG A 8 -8.78 2.18 3.26
C ARG A 8 -8.58 0.79 2.68
N SER A 9 -9.42 -0.15 3.14
CA SER A 9 -9.48 -1.52 2.59
C SER A 9 -8.13 -2.24 2.50
N ALA A 10 -7.17 -1.89 3.36
CA ALA A 10 -5.87 -2.54 3.40
C ALA A 10 -5.99 -4.03 3.67
N ARG A 11 -5.23 -4.84 2.95
CA ARG A 11 -5.17 -6.29 3.16
C ARG A 11 -3.79 -6.82 2.78
N PRO A 12 -3.26 -7.79 3.55
CA PRO A 12 -2.04 -8.48 3.16
C PRO A 12 -2.28 -9.30 1.89
N VAL A 13 -1.21 -9.53 1.15
CA VAL A 13 -1.18 -10.41 -0.02
C VAL A 13 -0.10 -11.45 0.19
N HIS A 14 -0.47 -12.72 0.01
CA HIS A 14 0.41 -13.86 0.24
C HIS A 14 0.68 -14.62 -1.07
N PHE A 15 1.18 -13.90 -2.08
CA PHE A 15 1.65 -14.55 -3.31
C PHE A 15 3.09 -15.02 -3.15
N ALA A 16 3.42 -16.08 -3.88
CA ALA A 16 4.81 -16.48 -4.07
C ALA A 16 5.59 -15.30 -4.70
N PRO A 17 6.87 -15.11 -4.34
CA PRO A 17 7.72 -14.14 -5.02
C PRO A 17 7.74 -14.38 -6.53
N SER A 18 7.82 -13.30 -7.31
CA SER A 18 8.04 -13.39 -8.75
C SER A 18 9.40 -14.04 -9.07
N PRO A 19 9.63 -14.53 -10.29
CA PRO A 19 10.93 -15.07 -10.70
C PRO A 19 12.11 -14.10 -10.50
N ARG A 20 11.84 -12.79 -10.47
CA ARG A 20 12.84 -11.75 -10.23
C ARG A 20 12.99 -11.38 -8.74
N GLY A 21 12.33 -12.11 -7.84
CA GLY A 21 12.42 -11.93 -6.38
C GLY A 21 11.51 -10.85 -5.79
N PHE A 22 10.69 -10.17 -6.59
CA PHE A 22 9.72 -9.20 -6.06
C PHE A 22 8.55 -9.90 -5.36
N ARG A 23 8.14 -9.40 -4.20
CA ARG A 23 7.03 -9.94 -3.41
C ARG A 23 5.95 -8.89 -3.19
N THR A 24 4.72 -9.19 -3.57
CA THR A 24 3.58 -8.31 -3.22
C THR A 24 3.27 -8.47 -1.74
N LEU A 25 3.25 -7.37 -1.01
CA LEU A 25 2.99 -7.35 0.43
C LEU A 25 1.53 -7.05 0.75
N ALA A 26 0.94 -6.07 0.06
CA ALA A 26 -0.38 -5.57 0.41
C ALA A 26 -1.10 -4.91 -0.76
N LYS A 27 -2.43 -4.88 -0.67
CA LYS A 27 -3.32 -4.07 -1.51
C LYS A 27 -4.18 -3.16 -0.65
N PHE A 28 -4.43 -1.94 -1.11
CA PHE A 28 -5.16 -0.94 -0.36
C PHE A 28 -5.67 0.19 -1.27
N ASN A 29 -6.51 1.06 -0.72
CA ASN A 29 -6.92 2.31 -1.34
C ASN A 29 -6.37 3.49 -0.53
N ILE A 30 -6.08 4.60 -1.19
CA ILE A 30 -5.68 5.86 -0.56
C ILE A 30 -6.84 6.83 -0.67
N GLN A 31 -7.40 7.24 0.45
CA GLN A 31 -8.32 8.36 0.50
C GLN A 31 -7.48 9.61 0.75
N ILE A 32 -7.31 10.45 -0.27
CA ILE A 32 -6.48 11.66 -0.20
C ILE A 32 -7.21 12.73 0.64
N ASN A 33 -8.51 12.86 0.42
CA ASN A 33 -9.44 13.69 1.17
C ASN A 33 -10.84 13.05 1.06
N ASP A 34 -11.87 13.74 1.56
CA ASP A 34 -13.24 13.20 1.55
C ASP A 34 -13.81 12.99 0.12
N ASP A 35 -13.29 13.70 -0.88
CA ASP A 35 -13.78 13.68 -2.26
C ASP A 35 -12.97 12.78 -3.20
N VAL A 36 -11.72 12.48 -2.86
CA VAL A 36 -10.76 11.81 -3.76
C VAL A 36 -10.22 10.52 -3.15
N MET A 37 -10.46 9.41 -3.86
CA MET A 37 -9.90 8.10 -3.54
C MET A 37 -9.14 7.52 -4.74
N VAL A 38 -7.96 6.99 -4.47
CA VAL A 38 -7.15 6.21 -5.39
C VAL A 38 -7.30 4.73 -5.02
N CYS A 39 -7.82 3.92 -5.93
CA CYS A 39 -8.14 2.52 -5.68
C CYS A 39 -7.05 1.57 -6.18
N ASP A 40 -6.96 0.39 -5.57
CA ASP A 40 -6.10 -0.72 -6.02
C ASP A 40 -4.59 -0.42 -6.01
N CYS A 41 -4.12 0.40 -5.06
CA CYS A 41 -2.71 0.59 -4.79
C CYS A 41 -2.08 -0.68 -4.22
N THR A 42 -0.78 -0.87 -4.48
CA THR A 42 -0.05 -2.08 -4.09
C THR A 42 1.30 -1.73 -3.47
N LEU A 43 1.64 -2.40 -2.36
CA LEU A 43 3.02 -2.43 -1.84
C LEU A 43 3.74 -3.68 -2.31
N VAL A 44 4.95 -3.50 -2.82
CA VAL A 44 5.82 -4.58 -3.29
C VAL A 44 7.19 -4.44 -2.64
N GLN A 45 7.71 -5.53 -2.09
CA GLN A 45 9.10 -5.63 -1.67
C GLN A 45 9.96 -6.05 -2.86
N ALA A 46 11.01 -5.30 -3.12
CA ALA A 46 12.05 -5.64 -4.08
C ALA A 46 13.04 -6.66 -3.49
N PRO A 47 13.85 -7.34 -4.31
CA PRO A 47 14.83 -8.34 -3.83
C PRO A 47 15.87 -7.79 -2.86
N ASP A 48 16.15 -6.49 -2.92
CA ASP A 48 17.07 -5.77 -2.02
C ASP A 48 16.41 -5.33 -0.70
N GLY A 49 15.15 -5.72 -0.49
CA GLY A 49 14.37 -5.39 0.71
C GLY A 49 13.63 -4.04 0.64
N ARG A 50 13.88 -3.20 -0.38
CA ARG A 50 13.17 -1.91 -0.53
C ARG A 50 11.69 -2.12 -0.78
N ILE A 51 10.86 -1.23 -0.24
CA ILE A 51 9.41 -1.24 -0.45
C ILE A 51 9.05 -0.21 -1.51
N ILE A 52 8.30 -0.67 -2.51
CA ILE A 52 7.86 0.10 -3.67
C ILE A 52 6.35 0.27 -3.61
N LEU A 53 5.92 1.52 -3.72
CA LEU A 53 4.52 1.92 -3.88
C LEU A 53 4.16 1.95 -5.37
N TYR A 54 3.15 1.17 -5.75
CA TYR A 54 2.52 1.25 -7.07
C TYR A 54 1.11 1.83 -6.96
N GLY A 55 0.81 2.76 -7.87
CA GLY A 55 -0.55 3.23 -8.14
C GLY A 55 -1.45 2.17 -8.80
N PRO A 56 -2.71 2.54 -9.12
CA PRO A 56 -3.65 1.67 -9.83
C PRO A 56 -3.11 1.21 -11.19
N GLY A 57 -3.46 -0.01 -11.58
CA GLY A 57 -3.17 -0.55 -12.92
C GLY A 57 -2.10 -1.64 -12.94
N ARG A 58 -1.89 -2.23 -14.12
CA ARG A 58 -0.95 -3.34 -14.34
C ARG A 58 0.36 -2.90 -14.99
N GLU A 59 0.37 -1.73 -15.63
CA GLU A 59 1.50 -1.25 -16.43
C GLU A 59 2.02 0.07 -15.86
N GLY A 60 3.27 0.06 -15.39
CA GLY A 60 3.94 1.25 -14.86
C GLY A 60 3.40 1.74 -13.52
N ASN A 61 4.06 2.75 -12.96
CA ASN A 61 3.57 3.44 -11.77
C ASN A 61 2.75 4.66 -12.20
N THR A 62 1.44 4.58 -12.07
CA THR A 62 0.49 5.66 -12.42
C THR A 62 0.33 6.68 -11.30
N LEU A 63 0.92 6.44 -10.12
CA LEU A 63 0.85 7.33 -8.97
C LEU A 63 2.15 8.16 -8.85
N SER A 64 2.05 9.42 -9.25
CA SER A 64 3.10 10.42 -9.02
C SER A 64 2.82 11.18 -7.73
N CYS A 65 3.81 11.25 -6.86
CA CYS A 65 3.78 11.98 -5.59
C CYS A 65 5.21 12.31 -5.15
N SER A 66 5.37 13.28 -4.24
CA SER A 66 6.67 13.62 -3.67
C SER A 66 7.27 12.44 -2.90
N PRO A 67 8.61 12.40 -2.71
CA PRO A 67 9.25 11.38 -1.88
C PRO A 67 8.70 11.32 -0.45
N GLU A 68 8.35 12.46 0.13
CA GLU A 68 7.81 12.58 1.49
C GLU A 68 6.42 11.94 1.57
N THR A 69 5.51 12.32 0.69
CA THR A 69 4.16 11.73 0.62
C THR A 69 4.22 10.25 0.29
N ARG A 70 5.16 9.82 -0.57
CA ARG A 70 5.37 8.41 -0.87
C ARG A 70 5.76 7.62 0.38
N ARG A 71 6.69 8.15 1.19
CA ARG A 71 7.10 7.52 2.44
C ARG A 71 5.92 7.41 3.41
N GLU A 72 5.19 8.51 3.59
CA GLU A 72 4.00 8.57 4.46
C GLU A 72 2.94 7.51 4.05
N ILE A 73 2.62 7.40 2.76
CA ILE A 73 1.67 6.39 2.26
C ILE A 73 2.16 4.97 2.57
N VAL A 74 3.44 4.68 2.36
CA VAL A 74 4.03 3.36 2.61
C VAL A 74 3.92 3.00 4.09
N GLU A 75 4.32 3.90 4.98
CA GLU A 75 4.28 3.70 6.43
C GLU A 75 2.84 3.47 6.92
N MET A 76 1.91 4.32 6.49
CA MET A 76 0.49 4.18 6.83
C MET A 76 -0.10 2.85 6.33
N ALA A 77 0.27 2.41 5.12
CA ALA A 77 -0.26 1.18 4.54
C ALA A 77 0.28 -0.07 5.23
N LEU A 78 1.56 -0.09 5.62
CA LEU A 78 2.14 -1.18 6.40
C LEU A 78 1.46 -1.29 7.77
N ALA A 79 1.35 -0.18 8.50
CA ALA A 79 0.68 -0.15 9.80
C ALA A 79 -0.78 -0.62 9.71
N ALA A 80 -1.51 -0.23 8.66
CA ALA A 80 -2.89 -0.64 8.44
C ALA A 80 -3.04 -2.16 8.19
N VAL A 81 -2.02 -2.81 7.60
CA VAL A 81 -2.01 -4.25 7.36
C VAL A 81 -1.65 -5.01 8.64
N GLU A 82 -0.64 -4.55 9.38
CA GLU A 82 -0.23 -5.14 10.66
C GLU A 82 -1.38 -5.14 11.68
N LEU A 83 -2.03 -3.99 11.88
CA LEU A 83 -3.17 -3.86 12.78
C LEU A 83 -4.33 -4.82 12.44
N LYS A 84 -4.54 -5.11 11.14
CA LYS A 84 -5.58 -6.06 10.72
C LYS A 84 -5.18 -7.51 10.99
N ASN A 85 -3.91 -7.85 10.81
CA ASN A 85 -3.41 -9.18 11.12
C ASN A 85 -3.51 -9.47 12.62
N GLU A 86 -3.16 -8.51 13.47
CA GLU A 86 -3.30 -8.64 14.93
C GLU A 86 -4.75 -8.86 15.36
N ARG A 87 -5.68 -8.07 14.82
CA ARG A 87 -7.12 -8.22 15.09
C ARG A 87 -7.67 -9.57 14.63
N ALA A 88 -7.18 -10.09 13.50
CA ALA A 88 -7.59 -11.41 13.02
C ALA A 88 -7.02 -12.55 13.87
N ALA A 89 -5.83 -12.37 14.47
CA ALA A 89 -5.22 -13.36 15.35
C ALA A 89 -5.82 -13.38 16.77
N ALA A 90 -6.50 -12.30 17.18
CA ALA A 90 -7.11 -12.16 18.50
C ALA A 90 -8.61 -12.57 18.56
N ALA A 91 -9.20 -13.01 17.45
CA ALA A 91 -10.60 -13.42 17.31
C ALA A 91 -10.71 -14.94 17.17
#